data_AF-A0A968AHX1-F1
#
_entry.id   AF-A0A968AHX1-F1
#
_cell.length_a   1.000
_cell.length_b   1.000
_cell.length_c   1.000
_cell.angle_alpha   90.00
_cell.angle_beta   90.00
_cell.angle_gamma   90.00
#
_symmetry.space_group_name_H-M   'P 1'
#
loop_
_entity.id
_entity.type
_entity.pdbx_description
1 polymer ?
#
loop_
_entity_poly.entity_id
_entity_poly.type
_entity_poly.pdbx_seq_one_letter_code
_entity_poly.pdbx_strand_id
1 'polypeptide(L)'
;MAPEIDIPLSFDGTHWLAGFNENLFRASDLTQLEKYISEAICHIPSYTDKPIVNIRLVFDNDSLPVWLRQYHSHYFNYLLIVRLPVSSQTTMASRY
;
A
#
# COMPACT_ATOMS: atom_id res chain seq x y z
N MET A 1 -8.83 -11.44 11.66
CA MET A 1 -7.60 -11.39 10.85
C MET A 1 -7.61 -10.07 10.09
N ALA A 2 -6.52 -9.31 10.11
CA ALA A 2 -6.41 -8.10 9.29
C ALA A 2 -6.30 -8.53 7.80
N PRO A 3 -6.95 -7.82 6.87
CA PRO A 3 -6.76 -8.09 5.44
C PRO A 3 -5.29 -7.87 5.06
N GLU A 4 -4.77 -8.76 4.22
CA GLU A 4 -3.45 -8.66 3.60
C GLU A 4 -3.62 -8.36 2.11
N ILE A 5 -2.86 -7.37 1.63
CA ILE A 5 -2.87 -6.94 0.23
C ILE A 5 -1.44 -7.00 -0.29
N ASP A 6 -1.24 -7.69 -1.40
CA ASP A 6 0.04 -7.69 -2.10
C ASP A 6 0.01 -6.64 -3.21
N ILE A 7 0.97 -5.73 -3.17
CA ILE A 7 1.12 -4.65 -4.15
C ILE A 7 2.49 -4.81 -4.82
N PRO A 8 2.55 -5.02 -6.14
CA PRO A 8 3.82 -5.07 -6.86
C PRO A 8 4.49 -3.70 -6.81
N LEU A 9 5.78 -3.71 -6.50
CA LEU A 9 6.65 -2.56 -6.39
C LEU A 9 7.75 -2.65 -7.46
N SER A 10 7.85 -1.63 -8.31
CA SER A 10 8.87 -1.55 -9.36
C SER A 10 9.58 -0.20 -9.34
N PHE A 11 10.70 -0.09 -10.07
CA PHE A 11 11.47 1.14 -10.20
C PHE A 11 11.81 1.40 -11.66
N ASP A 12 11.40 2.55 -12.20
CA ASP A 12 11.61 2.90 -13.61
C ASP A 12 13.01 3.47 -13.92
N GLY A 13 13.88 3.53 -12.91
CA GLY A 13 15.20 4.18 -12.99
C GLY A 13 15.22 5.59 -12.38
N THR A 14 14.06 6.20 -12.17
CA THR A 14 13.93 7.55 -11.56
C THR A 14 12.90 7.57 -10.42
N HIS A 15 11.83 6.78 -10.53
CA HIS A 15 10.71 6.76 -9.60
C HIS A 15 10.34 5.34 -9.21
N TRP A 16 9.87 5.21 -7.98
CA TRP A 16 9.17 4.03 -7.51
C TRP A 16 7.73 4.01 -8.02
N LEU A 17 7.28 2.83 -8.40
CA LEU A 17 5.97 2.57 -8.97
C LEU A 17 5.27 1.46 -8.19
N ALA A 18 3.98 1.64 -7.92
CA ALA A 18 3.15 0.61 -7.31
C ALA A 18 1.76 0.58 -7.95
N GLY A 19 1.30 -0.61 -8.34
CA GLY A 19 0.00 -0.79 -8.99
C GLY A 19 -1.03 -1.41 -8.05
N PHE A 20 -2.20 -0.78 -7.89
CA PHE A 20 -3.30 -1.33 -7.09
C PHE A 20 -4.68 -0.85 -7.56
N ASN A 21 -5.57 -1.80 -7.85
CA ASN A 21 -6.98 -1.55 -8.20
C ASN A 21 -7.14 -0.44 -9.27
N GLU A 22 -6.52 -0.66 -10.44
CA GLU A 22 -6.46 0.27 -11.59
C GLU A 22 -5.66 1.58 -11.35
N ASN A 23 -5.25 1.86 -10.11
CA ASN A 23 -4.39 3.00 -9.80
C ASN A 23 -2.92 2.63 -9.95
N LEU A 24 -2.14 3.58 -10.47
CA LEU A 24 -0.68 3.53 -10.51
C LEU A 24 -0.13 4.68 -9.66
N PHE A 25 0.55 4.35 -8.57
CA PHE A 25 1.25 5.30 -7.73
C PHE A 25 2.67 5.49 -8.23
N ARG A 26 3.15 6.74 -8.20
CA ARG A 26 4.51 7.11 -8.61
C ARG A 26 5.10 8.10 -7.60
N ALA A 27 6.31 7.84 -7.13
CA ALA A 27 7.01 8.74 -6.22
C ALA A 27 8.54 8.65 -6.40
N SER A 28 9.27 9.70 -6.02
CA SER A 28 10.74 9.72 -6.05
C SER A 28 11.38 8.82 -4.99
N ASP A 29 10.65 8.56 -3.90
CA ASP A 29 11.10 7.76 -2.77
C ASP A 29 9.97 6.87 -2.24
N LEU A 30 10.36 5.83 -1.50
CA LEU A 30 9.43 4.83 -0.96
C LEU A 30 8.48 5.43 0.08
N THR A 31 8.94 6.35 0.92
CA THR A 31 8.10 6.95 1.98
C THR A 31 6.94 7.74 1.39
N GLN A 32 7.19 8.51 0.33
CA GLN A 32 6.13 9.20 -0.39
C GLN A 32 5.19 8.23 -1.10
N LEU A 33 5.71 7.14 -1.68
CA LEU A 33 4.89 6.09 -2.30
C LEU A 33 3.95 5.43 -1.27
N GLU A 34 4.49 5.06 -0.11
CA GLU A 34 3.74 4.45 1.00
C GLU A 34 2.59 5.35 1.46
N LYS A 35 2.83 6.67 1.52
CA LYS A 35 1.79 7.65 1.85
C LYS A 35 0.65 7.63 0.83
N TYR A 36 0.95 7.66 -0.46
CA TYR A 36 -0.06 7.62 -1.52
C TYR A 36 -0.88 6.32 -1.49
N ILE A 37 -0.22 5.19 -1.27
CA ILE A 37 -0.87 3.89 -1.13
C ILE A 37 -1.81 3.88 0.09
N SER A 38 -1.33 4.39 1.23
CA SER A 38 -2.10 4.46 2.47
C SER A 38 -3.35 5.32 2.31
N GLU A 39 -3.21 6.52 1.73
CA GLU A 39 -4.32 7.42 1.45
C GLU A 39 -5.35 6.79 0.49
N ALA A 40 -4.89 6.13 -0.57
CA ALA A 40 -5.79 5.46 -1.51
C ALA A 40 -6.59 4.33 -0.84
N ILE A 41 -5.96 3.52 0.02
CA ILE A 41 -6.63 2.43 0.72
C ILE A 41 -7.68 2.94 1.71
N CYS A 42 -7.46 4.09 2.34
CA CYS A 42 -8.47 4.72 3.19
C CYS A 42 -9.78 5.04 2.44
N HIS A 43 -9.70 5.30 1.14
CA HIS A 43 -10.85 5.67 0.32
C HIS A 43 -11.55 4.49 -0.35
N ILE A 44 -11.03 3.27 -0.21
CA ILE A 44 -11.64 2.08 -0.82
C ILE A 44 -12.69 1.49 0.13
N PRO A 45 -13.97 1.39 -0.29
CA PRO A 45 -15.06 0.94 0.58
C PRO A 45 -14.82 -0.43 1.23
N SER A 46 -14.14 -1.34 0.53
CA SER A 46 -13.84 -2.69 1.02
C SER A 46 -12.92 -2.71 2.25
N TYR A 47 -12.20 -1.61 2.51
CA TYR A 47 -11.26 -1.50 3.64
C TYR A 47 -11.72 -0.51 4.70
N THR A 48 -12.68 0.38 4.44
CA THR A 48 -13.11 1.44 5.36
C THR A 48 -13.59 0.93 6.73
N ASP A 49 -14.20 -0.26 6.78
CA ASP A 49 -14.68 -0.87 8.03
C ASP A 49 -13.60 -1.70 8.76
N LYS A 50 -12.37 -1.73 8.24
CA LYS A 50 -11.26 -2.50 8.81
C LYS A 50 -10.35 -1.57 9.62
N PRO A 51 -10.09 -1.85 10.91
CA PRO A 51 -9.25 -0.97 11.72
C PRO A 51 -7.77 -0.98 11.29
N ILE A 52 -7.32 -2.07 10.68
CA ILE A 52 -5.94 -2.29 10.24
C ILE A 52 -5.99 -3.02 8.90
N VAL A 53 -5.12 -2.60 7.98
CA VAL A 53 -4.82 -3.28 6.72
C VAL A 53 -3.32 -3.51 6.64
N ASN A 54 -2.92 -4.73 6.33
CA ASN A 54 -1.53 -5.09 6.09
C ASN A 54 -1.26 -5.07 4.59
N ILE A 55 -0.27 -4.31 4.16
CA ILE A 55 0.10 -4.18 2.76
C ILE A 55 1.51 -4.72 2.60
N ARG A 56 1.68 -5.76 1.78
CA ARG A 56 2.99 -6.27 1.41
C ARG A 56 3.37 -5.66 0.08
N LEU A 57 4.37 -4.80 0.07
CA LEU A 57 5.02 -4.33 -1.15
C LEU A 57 5.98 -5.41 -1.60
N VAL A 58 5.64 -6.03 -2.73
CA VAL A 58 6.38 -7.15 -3.31
C VAL A 58 7.21 -6.64 -4.46
N PHE A 59 8.53 -6.74 -4.36
CA PHE A 59 9.41 -6.28 -5.43
C PHE A 59 9.18 -7.09 -6.71
N ASP A 60 8.88 -6.39 -7.79
CA ASP A 60 8.89 -6.95 -9.13
C ASP A 60 10.34 -7.06 -9.61
N ASN A 61 10.95 -8.21 -9.35
CA ASN A 61 12.33 -8.50 -9.72
C ASN A 61 12.57 -8.54 -11.24
N ASP A 62 11.52 -8.65 -12.05
CA ASP A 62 11.62 -8.57 -13.51
C ASP A 62 11.71 -7.13 -14.01
N SER A 63 11.23 -6.17 -13.24
CA SER A 63 11.36 -4.74 -13.53
C SER A 63 12.70 -4.14 -13.06
N LEU A 64 13.41 -4.82 -12.16
CA LEU A 64 14.67 -4.30 -11.62
C LEU A 64 15.78 -4.32 -12.69
N PRO A 65 16.63 -3.26 -12.73
CA PRO A 65 17.82 -3.25 -13.58
C PRO A 65 18.66 -4.51 -13.34
N VAL A 66 19.20 -5.10 -14.42
CA VAL A 66 19.93 -6.38 -14.35
C VAL A 66 21.07 -6.35 -13.33
N TRP A 67 21.78 -5.23 -13.22
CA TRP A 67 22.87 -5.04 -12.25
C TRP A 67 22.40 -5.04 -10.79
N LEU A 68 21.11 -4.75 -10.55
CA LEU A 68 20.50 -4.72 -9.22
C LEU A 68 19.93 -6.10 -8.84
N ARG A 69 19.52 -6.91 -9.82
CA ARG A 69 18.93 -8.25 -9.59
C ARG A 69 19.83 -9.19 -8.80
N GLN A 70 21.15 -9.06 -8.90
CA GLN A 70 22.09 -9.88 -8.13
C GLN A 70 21.95 -9.68 -6.60
N TYR A 71 21.39 -8.55 -6.18
CA TYR A 71 21.13 -8.24 -4.77
C TYR A 71 19.69 -8.58 -4.35
N HIS A 72 18.89 -9.26 -5.18
CA HIS A 72 17.48 -9.56 -4.88
C HIS A 72 17.27 -10.37 -3.60
N SER A 73 18.22 -11.23 -3.23
CA SER A 73 18.20 -11.95 -1.96
C SER A 73 18.25 -11.03 -0.73
N HIS A 74 18.62 -9.76 -0.92
CA HIS A 74 18.65 -8.72 0.09
C HIS A 74 17.47 -7.74 -0.01
N TYR A 75 16.63 -7.84 -1.05
CA TYR A 75 15.38 -7.11 -1.14
C TYR A 75 14.31 -7.89 -0.41
N PHE A 76 13.93 -7.41 0.76
CA PHE A 76 12.83 -7.96 1.54
C PHE A 76 11.54 -7.26 1.12
N ASN A 77 10.48 -8.03 0.88
CA ASN A 77 9.14 -7.47 0.74
C ASN A 77 8.84 -6.59 1.95
N TYR A 78 8.33 -5.39 1.69
CA TYR A 78 8.11 -4.42 2.74
C TYR A 78 6.69 -4.57 3.28
N LEU A 79 6.54 -4.67 4.60
CA LEU A 79 5.22 -4.71 5.24
C LEU A 79 4.84 -3.32 5.73
N LEU A 80 3.88 -2.71 5.05
CA LEU A 80 3.26 -1.44 5.43
C LEU A 80 1.96 -1.74 6.20
N ILE A 81 1.89 -1.28 7.45
CA ILE A 81 0.69 -1.43 8.30
C ILE A 81 -0.08 -0.12 8.29
N VAL A 82 -1.26 -0.14 7.67
CA VAL A 82 -2.13 1.04 7.60
C VAL A 82 -3.22 0.92 8.65
N ARG A 83 -3.30 1.92 9.53
CA ARG A 83 -4.39 2.05 10.49
C ARG A 83 -5.43 2.99 9.91
N LEU A 84 -6.64 2.47 9.71
CA LEU A 84 -7.74 3.25 9.16
C LEU A 84 -8.53 3.89 10.31
N PRO A 85 -8.95 5.15 10.15
CA PRO A 85 -9.85 5.77 11.11
C PRO A 85 -11.19 5.02 11.06
N VAL A 86 -11.53 4.31 12.13
CA VAL A 86 -12.84 3.66 12.25
C VAL A 86 -13.88 4.77 12.20
N SER A 87 -14.74 4.74 11.17
CA SER A 87 -15.89 5.61 11.06
C SER A 87 -16.76 5.41 12.31
N SER A 88 -16.68 6.37 13.24
CA SER A 88 -17.53 6.39 14.41
C SER A 88 -18.95 6.57 13.91
N GLN A 89 -19.72 5.48 13.80
CA GLN A 89 -21.16 5.55 13.64
C GLN A 89 -21.67 6.32 14.85
N THR A 90 -21.91 7.61 14.65
CA THR A 90 -22.53 8.46 15.64
C THR A 90 -23.94 7.90 15.84
N THR A 91 -24.12 7.16 16.93
CA THR A 91 -25.43 6.84 17.47
C THR A 91 -26.07 8.16 17.90
N MET A 92 -26.71 8.86 16.97
CA MET A 92 -27.73 9.84 17.31
C MET A 92 -28.95 9.03 17.74
N ALA A 93 -28.96 8.73 19.04
CA ALA A 93 -30.10 8.21 19.75
C ALA A 93 -31.32 9.08 19.43
N SER A 94 -32.33 8.44 18.85
CA SER A 94 -33.69 8.93 18.80
C SER A 94 -34.08 9.47 20.19
N ARG A 95 -34.37 10.77 20.26
CA ARG A 95 -35.11 11.35 21.38
C ARG A 95 -36.32 12.08 20.80
N TYR A 96 -37.46 11.49 21.18
CA TYR A 96 -38.85 11.92 21.15
C TYR A 96 -39.11 13.41 20.95
#